data_AF-A0A6N7VTF5-F1
#
_entry.id   AF-A0A6N7VTF5-F1
#
_cell.length_a   1.000
_cell.length_b   1.000
_cell.length_c   1.000
_cell.angle_alpha   90.00
_cell.angle_beta   90.00
_cell.angle_gamma   90.00
#
_symmetry.space_group_name_H-M   'P 1'
#
loop_
_entity.id
_entity.type
_entity.pdbx_description
1 polymer ?
#
loop_
_entity_poly.entity_id
_entity_poly.type
_entity_poly.pdbx_seq_one_letter_code
_entity_poly.pdbx_strand_id
1 'polypeptide(L)'
;MRGDLPKKFGQACAVKKARKLGVSNKRLRRTDLLRPHAGVRAVEEASQEAKLKALLDALPQGVCFAGLTAAAIYGLPLPQGTKLDQVLDQEPIVAVSAGKAAIQRKEIRCMRLQFGLGDIVHWRGMPVTSPVRTWHDISRELDGPMLLAVTDVLLRRRISREELNQWNDRHQGSRGSLLRRRTVVWADPGAESPMESMLRWHLLAGGLPRPECNTTILIPDHSPIRVDLLYREAGLVVEYQGAYHFRDIRQAQRDEHRRRILEKAGFQVIAVVSQDLRAIEGVVAHVAQSIDQRAGYRLHGVLYRLKHEGECLVLTVFTGEQRSKPNTHRQRKDQCEASSAAAAAAPTIPAVLKSFAGTIGVLRESSGRNIS
;
A
#
# COMPACT_ATOMS: atom_id res chain seq x y z
N MET A 1 -48.35 14.35 -7.05
CA MET A 1 -47.49 13.39 -7.76
C MET A 1 -46.03 13.84 -7.69
N ARG A 2 -45.09 12.90 -7.57
CA ARG A 2 -43.65 13.18 -7.76
C ARG A 2 -43.50 13.61 -9.22
N GLY A 3 -43.07 14.84 -9.48
CA GLY A 3 -42.77 15.25 -10.85
C GLY A 3 -41.49 14.56 -11.32
N ASP A 4 -41.49 13.98 -12.51
CA ASP A 4 -40.33 13.27 -13.04
C ASP A 4 -39.14 14.22 -13.25
N LEU A 5 -37.93 13.66 -13.09
CA LEU A 5 -36.70 14.37 -13.40
C LEU A 5 -36.39 14.17 -14.89
N PRO A 6 -35.98 15.21 -15.62
CA PRO A 6 -35.50 15.05 -16.99
C PRO A 6 -34.34 14.05 -17.04
N LYS A 7 -34.26 13.21 -18.08
CA LYS A 7 -33.14 12.26 -18.26
C LYS A 7 -31.76 12.92 -18.14
N LYS A 8 -31.63 14.17 -18.62
CA LYS A 8 -30.40 14.99 -18.54
C LYS A 8 -30.04 15.44 -17.12
N PHE A 9 -30.90 15.26 -16.13
CA PHE A 9 -30.57 15.47 -14.71
C PHE A 9 -29.54 14.44 -14.24
N GLY A 10 -29.59 13.20 -14.75
CA GLY A 10 -28.67 12.13 -14.36
C GLY A 10 -28.83 11.71 -12.90
N GLN A 11 -27.75 11.21 -12.29
CA GLN A 11 -27.74 10.80 -10.87
C GLN A 11 -27.54 11.97 -9.91
N ALA A 12 -26.79 13.00 -10.32
CA ALA A 12 -26.58 14.21 -9.54
C ALA A 12 -26.42 15.41 -10.48
N CYS A 13 -26.89 16.58 -10.03
CA CYS A 13 -26.89 17.79 -10.85
C CYS A 13 -26.76 19.05 -10.00
N ALA A 14 -26.01 20.02 -10.50
CA ALA A 14 -26.00 21.37 -9.94
C ALA A 14 -27.39 22.02 -10.10
N VAL A 15 -27.88 22.67 -9.05
CA VAL A 15 -29.18 23.36 -9.03
C VAL A 15 -29.31 24.36 -10.17
N LYS A 16 -28.23 25.10 -10.49
CA LYS A 16 -28.21 26.06 -11.62
C LYS A 16 -28.44 25.35 -12.95
N LYS A 17 -27.83 24.18 -13.15
CA LYS A 17 -27.98 23.35 -14.36
C LYS A 17 -29.37 22.72 -14.42
N ALA A 18 -29.86 22.16 -13.30
CA ALA A 18 -31.19 21.58 -13.22
C ALA A 18 -32.30 22.59 -13.56
N ARG A 19 -32.18 23.85 -13.12
CA ARG A 19 -33.12 24.92 -13.49
C ARG A 19 -33.12 25.22 -14.99
N LYS A 20 -31.94 25.24 -15.63
CA LYS A 20 -31.83 25.36 -17.09
C LYS A 20 -32.45 24.18 -17.85
N LEU A 21 -32.53 23.01 -17.22
CA LEU A 21 -33.22 21.83 -17.73
C LEU A 21 -34.74 21.85 -17.46
N GLY A 22 -35.29 22.94 -16.93
CA GLY A 22 -36.73 23.07 -16.64
C GLY A 22 -37.17 22.47 -15.30
N VAL A 23 -36.25 22.02 -14.44
CA VAL A 23 -36.62 21.47 -13.13
C VAL A 23 -37.03 22.58 -12.17
N SER A 24 -38.27 22.54 -11.70
CA SER A 24 -38.82 23.56 -10.80
C SER A 24 -38.15 23.57 -9.43
N ASN A 25 -38.15 24.74 -8.76
CA ASN A 25 -37.66 24.87 -7.39
C ASN A 25 -38.42 23.95 -6.40
N LYS A 26 -39.73 23.76 -6.61
CA LYS A 26 -40.54 22.84 -5.80
C LYS A 26 -40.02 21.42 -5.92
N ARG A 27 -39.63 20.97 -7.11
CA ARG A 27 -39.07 19.63 -7.33
C ARG A 27 -37.71 19.45 -6.67
N LEU A 28 -36.81 20.44 -6.79
CA LEU A 28 -35.45 20.42 -6.21
C LEU A 28 -35.42 20.47 -4.68
N ARG A 29 -36.54 20.78 -4.02
CA ARG A 29 -36.67 20.84 -2.56
C ARG A 29 -37.22 19.56 -1.94
N ARG A 30 -37.73 18.62 -2.75
CA ARG A 30 -38.31 17.36 -2.27
C ARG A 30 -37.24 16.50 -1.57
N THR A 31 -37.71 15.67 -0.65
CA THR A 31 -36.89 14.86 0.27
C THR A 31 -36.27 13.63 -0.39
N ASP A 32 -36.79 13.20 -1.54
CA ASP A 32 -36.21 12.12 -2.36
C ASP A 32 -34.94 12.55 -3.12
N LEU A 33 -34.56 13.83 -3.02
CA LEU A 33 -33.29 14.34 -3.52
C LEU A 33 -32.37 14.68 -2.34
N LEU A 34 -31.29 13.93 -2.25
CA LEU A 34 -30.18 14.23 -1.36
C LEU A 34 -29.56 15.58 -1.70
N ARG A 35 -28.95 16.19 -0.69
CA ARG A 35 -28.24 17.47 -0.79
C ARG A 35 -26.80 17.29 -0.32
N PRO A 36 -25.93 16.65 -1.12
CA PRO A 36 -24.55 16.40 -0.71
C PRO A 36 -23.81 17.70 -0.38
N HIS A 37 -24.05 18.75 -1.19
CA HIS A 37 -23.48 20.07 -0.99
C HIS A 37 -24.46 21.19 -1.39
N ALA A 38 -24.15 22.40 -0.94
CA ALA A 38 -24.80 23.63 -1.32
C ALA A 38 -24.80 23.78 -2.85
N GLY A 39 -26.01 23.85 -3.41
CA GLY A 39 -26.21 23.95 -4.87
C GLY A 39 -26.13 22.63 -5.62
N VAL A 40 -26.05 21.48 -4.95
CA VAL A 40 -26.05 20.14 -5.57
C VAL A 40 -27.28 19.35 -5.14
N ARG A 41 -27.88 18.61 -6.08
CA ARG A 41 -28.91 17.61 -5.79
C ARG A 41 -28.52 16.27 -6.38
N ALA A 42 -28.83 15.19 -5.66
CA ALA A 42 -28.52 13.83 -6.06
C ALA A 42 -29.68 12.89 -5.72
N VAL A 43 -29.85 11.84 -6.52
CA VAL A 43 -30.66 10.68 -6.11
C VAL A 43 -29.88 9.86 -5.08
N GLU A 44 -30.56 8.95 -4.36
CA GLU A 44 -29.96 8.16 -3.29
C GLU A 44 -28.79 7.29 -3.79
N GLU A 45 -28.95 6.69 -4.97
CA GLU A 45 -28.00 5.79 -5.61
C GLU A 45 -26.90 6.52 -6.40
N ALA A 46 -26.76 7.84 -6.20
CA ALA A 46 -25.81 8.62 -6.98
C ALA A 46 -24.36 8.21 -6.69
N SER A 47 -23.64 7.85 -7.76
CA SER A 47 -22.21 7.56 -7.70
C SER A 47 -21.40 8.77 -7.19
N GLN A 48 -20.26 8.48 -6.55
CA GLN A 48 -19.31 9.49 -6.10
C GLN A 48 -18.86 10.39 -7.26
N GLU A 49 -18.64 9.81 -8.45
CA GLU A 49 -18.27 10.56 -9.65
C GLU A 49 -19.37 11.54 -10.09
N ALA A 50 -20.65 11.13 -10.05
CA ALA A 50 -21.75 12.03 -10.35
C ALA A 50 -21.83 13.18 -9.34
N LYS A 51 -21.66 12.89 -8.04
CA LYS A 51 -21.63 13.92 -6.98
C LYS A 51 -20.50 14.93 -7.20
N LEU A 52 -19.28 14.46 -7.52
CA LEU A 52 -18.12 15.31 -7.84
C LEU A 52 -18.37 16.19 -9.07
N LYS A 53 -18.89 15.63 -10.16
CA LYS A 53 -19.22 16.39 -11.39
C LYS A 53 -20.28 17.45 -11.11
N ALA A 54 -21.32 17.10 -10.34
CA ALA A 54 -22.35 18.05 -9.95
C ALA A 54 -21.83 19.15 -9.02
N LEU A 55 -20.87 18.84 -8.14
CA LEU A 55 -20.18 19.82 -7.31
C LEU A 55 -19.37 20.81 -8.15
N LEU A 56 -18.58 20.33 -9.12
CA LEU A 56 -17.87 21.21 -10.06
C LEU A 56 -18.81 22.11 -10.84
N ASP A 57 -19.91 21.56 -11.37
CA ASP A 57 -20.95 22.33 -12.08
C ASP A 57 -21.62 23.40 -11.19
N ALA A 58 -21.61 23.20 -9.87
CA ALA A 58 -22.16 24.14 -8.89
C ALA A 58 -21.14 25.21 -8.46
N LEU A 59 -19.86 25.07 -8.83
CA LEU A 59 -18.77 25.98 -8.49
C LEU A 59 -18.42 26.93 -9.66
N PRO A 60 -17.70 28.03 -9.40
CA PRO A 60 -17.17 28.90 -10.47
C PRO A 60 -16.21 28.15 -11.39
N GLN A 61 -16.01 28.68 -12.60
CA GLN A 61 -15.05 28.10 -13.56
C GLN A 61 -13.59 28.25 -13.10
N GLY A 62 -12.77 27.27 -13.47
CA GLY A 62 -11.34 27.22 -13.15
C GLY A 62 -11.04 26.77 -11.72
N VAL A 63 -11.94 25.96 -11.16
CA VAL A 63 -11.77 25.22 -9.91
C VAL A 63 -11.35 23.79 -10.24
N CYS A 64 -10.45 23.21 -9.44
CA CYS A 64 -10.07 21.79 -9.53
C CYS A 64 -10.17 21.11 -8.17
N PHE A 65 -10.26 19.79 -8.13
CA PHE A 65 -10.09 19.03 -6.88
C PHE A 65 -8.60 18.97 -6.49
N ALA A 66 -8.32 19.09 -5.19
CA ALA A 66 -6.96 19.16 -4.67
C ALA A 66 -6.83 18.47 -3.31
N GLY A 67 -5.61 18.40 -2.77
CA GLY A 67 -5.35 17.89 -1.43
C GLY A 67 -5.89 16.48 -1.20
N LEU A 68 -6.46 16.24 -0.02
CA LEU A 68 -7.02 14.93 0.35
C LEU A 68 -8.18 14.49 -0.54
N THR A 69 -8.93 15.42 -1.15
CA THR A 69 -9.97 15.07 -2.13
C THR A 69 -9.38 14.57 -3.44
N ALA A 70 -8.32 15.20 -3.95
CA ALA A 70 -7.60 14.65 -5.10
C ALA A 70 -6.98 13.28 -4.77
N ALA A 71 -6.39 13.13 -3.58
CA ALA A 71 -5.85 11.85 -3.13
C ALA A 71 -6.93 10.75 -3.05
N ALA A 72 -8.12 11.08 -2.52
CA ALA A 72 -9.27 10.18 -2.47
C ALA A 72 -9.77 9.79 -3.88
N ILE A 73 -9.83 10.75 -4.81
CA ILE A 73 -10.21 10.51 -6.21
C ILE A 73 -9.25 9.51 -6.87
N TYR A 74 -7.95 9.64 -6.60
CA TYR A 74 -6.95 8.68 -7.08
C TYR A 74 -6.97 7.35 -6.32
N GLY A 75 -7.74 7.22 -5.23
CA GLY A 75 -7.67 6.05 -4.36
C GLY A 75 -6.28 5.87 -3.74
N LEU A 76 -5.66 6.97 -3.33
CA LEU A 76 -4.43 6.96 -2.53
C LEU A 76 -4.77 6.67 -1.05
N PRO A 77 -3.81 6.13 -0.27
CA PRO A 77 -3.98 5.96 1.17
C PRO A 77 -4.31 7.28 1.86
N LEU A 78 -5.26 7.23 2.79
CA LEU A 78 -5.70 8.37 3.58
C LEU A 78 -5.68 8.01 5.08
N PRO A 79 -5.56 9.03 5.97
CA PRO A 79 -5.63 8.82 7.41
C PRO A 79 -6.84 7.98 7.80
N GLN A 80 -6.64 7.04 8.73
CA GLN A 80 -7.70 6.16 9.24
C GLN A 80 -8.42 5.33 8.16
N GLY A 81 -7.84 5.19 6.96
CA GLY A 81 -8.49 4.50 5.85
C GLY A 81 -9.73 5.24 5.31
N THR A 82 -9.78 6.57 5.48
CA THR A 82 -10.90 7.38 4.98
C THR A 82 -11.13 7.13 3.48
N LYS A 83 -12.39 6.98 3.08
CA LYS A 83 -12.81 6.74 1.70
C LYS A 83 -13.35 8.00 1.04
N LEU A 84 -13.47 7.97 -0.29
CA LEU A 84 -13.91 9.13 -1.07
C LEU A 84 -15.31 9.63 -0.69
N ASP A 85 -16.26 8.74 -0.42
CA ASP A 85 -17.59 9.11 0.10
C ASP A 85 -17.50 9.88 1.42
N GLN A 86 -16.67 9.41 2.36
CA GLN A 86 -16.45 10.09 3.63
C GLN A 86 -15.79 11.46 3.45
N VAL A 87 -14.83 11.59 2.51
CA VAL A 87 -14.24 12.90 2.17
C VAL A 87 -15.29 13.85 1.59
N LEU A 88 -16.20 13.33 0.76
CA LEU A 88 -17.30 14.11 0.18
C LEU A 88 -18.35 14.51 1.22
N ASP A 89 -18.65 13.66 2.19
CA ASP A 89 -19.65 13.96 3.22
C ASP A 89 -19.13 14.91 4.31
N GLN A 90 -17.81 15.11 4.39
CA GLN A 90 -17.16 16.09 5.26
C GLN A 90 -16.99 17.44 4.53
N GLU A 91 -15.74 17.84 4.26
CA GLU A 91 -15.39 19.11 3.65
C GLU A 91 -14.44 18.83 2.47
N PRO A 92 -14.95 18.56 1.26
CA PRO A 92 -14.10 18.34 0.10
C PRO A 92 -13.20 19.55 -0.16
N ILE A 93 -11.97 19.25 -0.52
CA ILE A 93 -10.92 20.20 -0.82
C ILE A 93 -10.91 20.48 -2.32
N VAL A 94 -11.10 21.76 -2.66
CA VAL A 94 -10.93 22.27 -4.02
C VAL A 94 -9.84 23.33 -4.02
N ALA A 95 -9.28 23.60 -5.19
CA ALA A 95 -8.31 24.65 -5.37
C ALA A 95 -8.68 25.59 -6.51
N VAL A 96 -8.28 26.85 -6.34
CA VAL A 96 -8.28 27.88 -7.36
C VAL A 96 -6.87 28.43 -7.52
N SER A 97 -6.61 29.03 -8.69
CA SER A 97 -5.35 29.74 -8.90
C SER A 97 -5.19 30.87 -7.88
N ALA A 98 -3.97 31.10 -7.41
CA ALA A 98 -3.67 32.06 -6.33
C ALA A 98 -4.15 33.50 -6.62
N GLY A 99 -4.26 33.88 -7.89
CA GLY A 99 -4.81 35.18 -8.33
C GLY A 99 -6.33 35.29 -8.31
N LYS A 100 -7.06 34.20 -8.01
CA LYS A 100 -8.53 34.19 -7.92
C LYS A 100 -9.00 34.28 -6.46
N ALA A 101 -10.18 34.86 -6.28
CA ALA A 101 -10.87 34.85 -4.98
C ALA A 101 -11.15 33.41 -4.54
N ALA A 102 -10.88 33.13 -3.25
CA ALA A 102 -11.21 31.84 -2.66
C ALA A 102 -12.72 31.63 -2.64
N ILE A 103 -13.14 30.38 -2.82
CA ILE A 103 -14.55 30.01 -2.70
C ILE A 103 -14.92 30.03 -1.22
N GLN A 104 -15.89 30.86 -0.87
CA GLN A 104 -16.44 30.95 0.50
C GLN A 104 -17.71 30.09 0.58
N ARG A 105 -17.55 28.80 0.94
CA ARG A 105 -18.67 27.88 1.21
C ARG A 105 -18.33 27.04 2.43
N LYS A 106 -19.22 27.01 3.42
CA LYS A 106 -19.02 26.30 4.70
C LYS A 106 -18.71 24.80 4.54
N GLU A 107 -19.20 24.19 3.47
CA GLU A 107 -19.09 22.75 3.20
C GLU A 107 -17.90 22.41 2.28
N ILE A 108 -17.01 23.37 1.96
CA ILE A 108 -15.91 23.17 1.01
C ILE A 108 -14.68 23.94 1.50
N ARG A 109 -13.55 23.23 1.59
CA ARG A 109 -12.26 23.84 1.88
C ARG A 109 -11.63 24.30 0.58
N CYS A 110 -11.44 25.61 0.44
CA CYS A 110 -10.80 26.18 -0.75
C CYS A 110 -9.32 26.50 -0.50
N MET A 111 -8.44 25.85 -1.25
CA MET A 111 -7.02 26.19 -1.32
C MET A 111 -6.77 27.21 -2.42
N ARG A 112 -5.82 28.12 -2.18
CA ARG A 112 -5.26 29.00 -3.21
C ARG A 112 -3.86 28.52 -3.55
N LEU A 113 -3.68 28.07 -4.79
CA LEU A 113 -2.46 27.43 -5.24
C LEU A 113 -1.91 28.16 -6.46
N GLN A 114 -0.59 28.30 -6.53
CA GLN A 114 0.07 28.63 -7.80
C GLN A 114 0.17 27.35 -8.62
N PHE A 115 -0.30 27.38 -9.86
CA PHE A 115 -0.29 26.25 -10.77
C PHE A 115 0.68 26.50 -11.93
N GLY A 116 1.57 25.54 -12.16
CA GLY A 116 2.38 25.45 -13.37
C GLY A 116 1.75 24.56 -14.45
N LEU A 117 2.46 24.44 -15.57
CA LEU A 117 2.10 23.49 -16.62
C LEU A 117 2.15 22.05 -16.07
N GLY A 118 1.07 21.28 -16.28
CA GLY A 118 0.97 19.88 -15.83
C GLY A 118 0.53 19.69 -14.37
N ASP A 119 0.30 20.77 -13.62
CA ASP A 119 -0.17 20.69 -12.23
C ASP A 119 -1.62 20.22 -12.12
N ILE A 120 -2.42 20.46 -13.16
CA ILE A 120 -3.81 20.06 -13.26
C ILE A 120 -3.96 19.09 -14.43
N VAL A 121 -4.59 17.96 -14.17
CA VAL A 121 -4.93 16.94 -15.16
C VAL A 121 -6.45 16.71 -15.18
N HIS A 122 -6.94 16.08 -16.24
CA HIS A 122 -8.36 15.70 -16.33
C HIS A 122 -8.52 14.22 -15.99
N TRP A 123 -9.01 13.93 -14.78
CA TRP A 123 -9.34 12.57 -14.37
C TRP A 123 -10.84 12.31 -14.59
N ARG A 124 -11.18 11.40 -15.51
CA ARG A 124 -12.58 11.12 -15.94
C ARG A 124 -13.38 12.38 -16.31
N GLY A 125 -12.69 13.35 -16.91
CA GLY A 125 -13.25 14.64 -17.33
C GLY A 125 -13.36 15.70 -16.22
N MET A 126 -12.86 15.42 -15.01
CA MET A 126 -12.83 16.37 -13.91
C MET A 126 -11.42 16.97 -13.76
N PRO A 127 -11.26 18.29 -13.59
CA PRO A 127 -9.98 18.90 -13.26
C PRO A 127 -9.55 18.50 -11.84
N VAL A 128 -8.38 17.88 -11.72
CA VAL A 128 -7.78 17.42 -10.46
C VAL A 128 -6.30 17.78 -10.48
N THR A 129 -5.70 18.11 -9.33
CA THR A 129 -4.23 18.22 -9.24
C THR A 129 -3.57 16.92 -9.68
N SER A 130 -2.46 16.98 -10.43
CA SER A 130 -1.75 15.78 -10.90
C SER A 130 -1.31 14.89 -9.71
N PRO A 131 -1.03 13.60 -9.90
CA PRO A 131 -0.63 12.72 -8.80
C PRO A 131 0.58 13.25 -8.02
N VAL A 132 1.61 13.73 -8.73
CA VAL A 132 2.82 14.32 -8.12
C VAL A 132 2.50 15.62 -7.37
N ARG A 133 1.66 16.48 -7.97
CA ARG A 133 1.20 17.71 -7.32
C ARG A 133 0.39 17.41 -6.05
N THR A 134 -0.49 16.42 -6.13
CA THR A 134 -1.33 15.97 -5.01
C THR A 134 -0.47 15.46 -3.86
N TRP A 135 0.52 14.61 -4.15
CA TRP A 135 1.52 14.15 -3.17
C TRP A 135 2.27 15.30 -2.51
N HIS A 136 2.66 16.30 -3.29
CA HIS A 136 3.26 17.52 -2.75
C HIS A 136 2.33 18.25 -1.79
N ASP A 137 1.09 18.51 -2.21
CA ASP A 137 0.14 19.30 -1.44
C ASP A 137 -0.24 18.60 -0.12
N ILE A 138 -0.51 17.29 -0.15
CA ILE A 138 -0.90 16.52 1.04
C ILE A 138 0.27 16.26 2.00
N SER A 139 1.52 16.35 1.56
CA SER A 139 2.69 16.21 2.45
C SER A 139 2.77 17.26 3.57
N ARG A 140 1.94 18.30 3.49
CA ARG A 140 1.82 19.36 4.51
C ARG A 140 0.85 18.97 5.64
N GLU A 141 -0.01 17.99 5.39
CA GLU A 141 -1.12 17.58 6.26
C GLU A 141 -0.94 16.15 6.77
N LEU A 142 -0.27 15.29 5.99
CA LEU A 142 0.01 13.91 6.38
C LEU A 142 1.26 13.80 7.26
N ASP A 143 1.22 12.84 8.16
CA ASP A 143 2.40 12.37 8.87
C ASP A 143 3.31 11.54 7.96
N GLY A 144 4.49 11.20 8.48
CA GLY A 144 5.47 10.45 7.71
C GLY A 144 5.06 9.02 7.32
N PRO A 145 4.52 8.20 8.23
CA PRO A 145 4.01 6.87 7.90
C PRO A 145 2.99 6.90 6.76
N MET A 146 2.00 7.80 6.83
CA MET A 146 0.96 7.90 5.80
C MET A 146 1.51 8.43 4.47
N LEU A 147 2.41 9.41 4.50
CA LEU A 147 3.03 9.91 3.28
C LEU A 147 3.92 8.84 2.62
N LEU A 148 4.58 7.98 3.39
CA LEU A 148 5.31 6.83 2.85
C LEU A 148 4.36 5.87 2.13
N ALA A 149 3.23 5.52 2.74
CA ALA A 149 2.21 4.68 2.11
C ALA A 149 1.71 5.27 0.79
N VAL A 150 1.45 6.58 0.75
CA VAL A 150 1.10 7.27 -0.51
C VAL A 150 2.23 7.17 -1.54
N THR A 151 3.48 7.39 -1.11
CA THR A 151 4.64 7.36 -2.00
C THR A 151 4.83 5.97 -2.62
N ASP A 152 4.68 4.89 -1.84
CA ASP A 152 4.73 3.50 -2.32
C ASP A 152 3.69 3.24 -3.41
N VAL A 153 2.44 3.69 -3.20
CA VAL A 153 1.36 3.53 -4.17
C VAL A 153 1.66 4.27 -5.47
N LEU A 154 2.24 5.47 -5.41
CA LEU A 154 2.65 6.21 -6.61
C LEU A 154 3.75 5.48 -7.38
N LEU A 155 4.78 4.98 -6.69
CA LEU A 155 5.85 4.20 -7.33
C LEU A 155 5.32 2.91 -7.97
N ARG A 156 4.44 2.20 -7.27
CA ARG A 156 3.76 1.00 -7.78
C ARG A 156 2.93 1.30 -9.03
N ARG A 157 2.37 2.50 -9.13
CA ARG A 157 1.62 3.01 -10.30
C ARG A 157 2.49 3.69 -11.35
N ARG A 158 3.81 3.42 -11.33
CA ARG A 158 4.78 3.85 -12.35
C ARG A 158 5.08 5.35 -12.38
N ILE A 159 4.77 6.10 -11.33
CA ILE A 159 5.43 7.39 -11.11
C ILE A 159 6.86 7.09 -10.68
N SER A 160 7.84 7.63 -11.39
CA SER A 160 9.26 7.37 -11.15
C SER A 160 9.77 8.10 -9.90
N ARG A 161 10.84 7.58 -9.29
CA ARG A 161 11.50 8.30 -8.17
C ARG A 161 12.10 9.60 -8.67
N GLU A 162 12.58 9.60 -9.91
CA GLU A 162 13.15 10.74 -10.62
C GLU A 162 12.12 11.88 -10.72
N GLU A 163 10.88 11.59 -11.14
CA GLU A 163 9.81 12.59 -11.20
C GLU A 163 9.48 13.20 -9.82
N LEU A 164 9.41 12.37 -8.77
CA LEU A 164 9.15 12.83 -7.40
C LEU A 164 10.30 13.71 -6.88
N ASN A 165 11.55 13.31 -7.14
CA ASN A 165 12.73 14.06 -6.76
C ASN A 165 12.81 15.39 -7.51
N GLN A 166 12.63 15.39 -8.82
CA GLN A 166 12.61 16.61 -9.64
C GLN A 166 11.53 17.59 -9.19
N TRP A 167 10.36 17.08 -8.80
CA TRP A 167 9.31 17.93 -8.23
C TRP A 167 9.76 18.54 -6.91
N ASN A 168 10.34 17.73 -6.04
CA ASN A 168 10.80 18.21 -4.74
C ASN A 168 11.98 19.18 -4.85
N ASP A 169 12.85 19.02 -5.83
CA ASP A 169 13.98 19.93 -6.09
C ASP A 169 13.53 21.29 -6.64
N ARG A 170 12.49 21.31 -7.48
CA ARG A 170 11.85 22.57 -7.90
C ARG A 170 11.17 23.33 -6.75
N HIS A 171 10.85 22.63 -5.66
CA HIS A 171 10.16 23.20 -4.49
C HIS A 171 10.97 23.04 -3.20
N GLN A 172 12.30 23.20 -3.30
CA GLN A 172 13.19 23.19 -2.15
C GLN A 172 12.77 24.22 -1.10
N GLY A 173 12.95 23.88 0.17
CA GLY A 173 12.55 24.74 1.29
C GLY A 173 11.04 24.81 1.53
N SER A 174 10.20 24.23 0.67
CA SER A 174 8.76 24.22 0.93
C SER A 174 8.41 23.32 2.12
N ARG A 175 7.33 23.64 2.83
CA ARG A 175 6.81 22.82 3.92
C ARG A 175 6.60 21.37 3.43
N GLY A 176 7.08 20.41 4.22
CA GLY A 176 7.03 18.98 3.89
C GLY A 176 8.15 18.50 2.96
N SER A 177 9.06 19.36 2.48
CA SER A 177 10.15 18.97 1.57
C SER A 177 11.09 17.90 2.15
N LEU A 178 11.53 18.07 3.40
CA LEU A 178 12.35 17.06 4.09
C LEU A 178 11.60 15.73 4.23
N LEU A 179 10.31 15.79 4.56
CA LEU A 179 9.50 14.60 4.71
C LEU A 179 9.34 13.86 3.38
N ARG A 180 9.05 14.58 2.30
CA ARG A 180 8.98 14.04 0.93
C ARG A 180 10.29 13.40 0.49
N ARG A 181 11.44 14.05 0.73
CA ARG A 181 12.75 13.45 0.41
C ARG A 181 12.94 12.13 1.13
N ARG A 182 12.65 12.10 2.43
CA ARG A 182 12.76 10.89 3.24
C ARG A 182 11.82 9.79 2.75
N THR A 183 10.56 10.11 2.42
CA THR A 183 9.63 9.11 1.90
C THR A 183 10.06 8.59 0.53
N VAL A 184 10.62 9.42 -0.37
CA VAL A 184 11.13 8.93 -1.66
C VAL A 184 12.31 7.98 -1.47
N VAL A 185 13.21 8.21 -0.51
CA VAL A 185 14.31 7.28 -0.20
C VAL A 185 13.79 5.99 0.41
N TRP A 186 12.85 6.10 1.34
CA TRP A 186 12.33 4.93 2.05
C TRP A 186 11.30 4.15 1.24
N ALA A 187 10.61 4.76 0.28
CA ALA A 187 9.51 4.11 -0.44
C ALA A 187 9.92 2.80 -1.12
N ASP A 188 8.99 1.87 -1.21
CA ASP A 188 9.12 0.57 -1.84
C ASP A 188 7.84 0.25 -2.61
N PRO A 189 7.89 0.10 -3.96
CA PRO A 189 6.71 -0.22 -4.75
C PRO A 189 6.15 -1.63 -4.48
N GLY A 190 6.89 -2.48 -3.74
CA GLY A 190 6.44 -3.80 -3.33
C GLY A 190 5.38 -3.78 -2.23
N ALA A 191 5.22 -2.69 -1.47
CA ALA A 191 4.21 -2.59 -0.42
C ALA A 191 2.78 -2.71 -0.99
N GLU A 192 1.97 -3.61 -0.42
CA GLU A 192 0.64 -3.93 -0.93
C GLU A 192 -0.48 -3.28 -0.12
N SER A 193 -0.24 -3.00 1.15
CA SER A 193 -1.15 -2.26 2.02
C SER A 193 -0.50 -1.02 2.65
N PRO A 194 -1.30 0.02 2.99
CA PRO A 194 -0.80 1.19 3.72
C PRO A 194 -0.17 0.83 5.07
N MET A 195 -0.69 -0.21 5.74
CA MET A 195 -0.24 -0.59 7.07
C MET A 195 1.16 -1.22 7.04
N GLU A 196 1.50 -1.98 6.01
CA GLU A 196 2.87 -2.47 5.76
C GLU A 196 3.85 -1.30 5.60
N SER A 197 3.49 -0.30 4.80
CA SER A 197 4.28 0.91 4.61
C SER A 197 4.48 1.65 5.94
N MET A 198 3.43 1.78 6.75
CA MET A 198 3.48 2.44 8.05
C MET A 198 4.35 1.66 9.04
N LEU A 199 4.20 0.33 9.14
CA LEU A 199 5.07 -0.50 9.98
C LEU A 199 6.54 -0.32 9.56
N ARG A 200 6.81 -0.39 8.25
CA ARG A 200 8.15 -0.20 7.71
C ARG A 200 8.72 1.19 8.00
N TRP A 201 7.89 2.24 7.97
CA TRP A 201 8.32 3.57 8.40
C TRP A 201 8.88 3.54 9.82
N HIS A 202 8.16 2.92 10.77
CA HIS A 202 8.57 2.88 12.16
C HIS A 202 9.84 2.06 12.39
N LEU A 203 9.98 0.93 11.69
CA LEU A 203 11.20 0.13 11.73
C LEU A 203 12.41 0.94 11.23
N LEU A 204 12.29 1.59 10.07
CA LEU A 204 13.36 2.43 9.51
C LEU A 204 13.67 3.65 10.39
N ALA A 205 12.64 4.31 10.92
CA ALA A 205 12.80 5.45 11.83
C ALA A 205 13.44 5.04 13.18
N GLY A 206 13.25 3.79 13.60
CA GLY A 206 13.92 3.18 14.75
C GLY A 206 15.38 2.78 14.50
N GLY A 207 15.91 3.03 13.30
CA GLY A 207 17.31 2.73 12.96
C GLY A 207 17.57 1.30 12.53
N LEU A 208 16.53 0.49 12.32
CA LEU A 208 16.70 -0.88 11.83
C LEU A 208 17.12 -0.88 10.35
N PRO A 209 17.80 -1.95 9.89
CA PRO A 209 18.12 -2.10 8.48
C PRO A 209 16.87 -2.10 7.59
N ARG A 210 17.05 -1.91 6.29
CA ARG A 210 15.91 -1.92 5.36
C ARG A 210 15.42 -3.36 5.13
N PRO A 211 14.15 -3.70 5.43
CA PRO A 211 13.59 -4.99 5.08
C PRO A 211 13.26 -5.06 3.59
N GLU A 212 13.25 -6.29 3.04
CA GLU A 212 12.68 -6.59 1.73
C GLU A 212 11.15 -6.65 1.83
N CYS A 213 10.43 -5.95 0.95
CA CYS A 213 8.97 -5.86 0.99
C CYS A 213 8.28 -6.89 0.09
N ASN A 214 7.23 -7.54 0.61
CA ASN A 214 6.36 -8.47 -0.11
C ASN A 214 7.11 -9.50 -0.96
N THR A 215 8.23 -9.99 -0.42
CA THR A 215 9.13 -10.91 -1.11
C THR A 215 8.67 -12.36 -0.92
N THR A 216 8.97 -13.18 -1.92
CA THR A 216 8.74 -14.63 -1.84
C THR A 216 9.95 -15.33 -1.22
N ILE A 217 9.68 -16.22 -0.28
CA ILE A 217 10.60 -17.21 0.26
C ILE A 217 10.22 -18.56 -0.36
N LEU A 218 11.21 -19.29 -0.86
CA LEU A 218 11.04 -20.68 -1.27
C LEU A 218 11.51 -21.57 -0.14
N ILE A 219 10.61 -22.40 0.33
CA ILE A 219 10.86 -23.35 1.41
C ILE A 219 11.34 -24.70 0.84
N PRO A 220 11.85 -25.63 1.67
CA PRO A 220 12.46 -26.87 1.20
C PRO A 220 11.55 -27.79 0.37
N ASP A 221 10.23 -27.69 0.49
CA ASP A 221 9.26 -28.43 -0.33
C ASP A 221 8.90 -27.72 -1.67
N HIS A 222 9.62 -26.64 -1.98
CA HIS A 222 9.45 -25.77 -3.15
C HIS A 222 8.18 -24.92 -3.19
N SER A 223 7.39 -24.85 -2.12
CA SER A 223 6.23 -23.96 -2.10
C SER A 223 6.66 -22.49 -1.98
N PRO A 224 6.13 -21.55 -2.78
CA PRO A 224 6.38 -20.13 -2.59
C PRO A 224 5.54 -19.56 -1.44
N ILE A 225 6.19 -18.95 -0.44
CA ILE A 225 5.51 -18.20 0.62
C ILE A 225 5.89 -16.73 0.49
N ARG A 226 4.90 -15.87 0.25
CA ARG A 226 5.09 -14.42 0.11
C ARG A 226 4.89 -13.71 1.44
N VAL A 227 5.90 -13.03 1.96
CA VAL A 227 5.90 -12.39 3.29
C VAL A 227 6.00 -10.88 3.19
N ASP A 228 5.38 -10.16 4.14
CA ASP A 228 5.25 -8.71 4.09
C ASP A 228 6.60 -7.99 4.20
N LEU A 229 7.38 -8.29 5.24
CA LEU A 229 8.70 -7.72 5.48
C LEU A 229 9.69 -8.83 5.84
N LEU A 230 10.81 -8.90 5.12
CA LEU A 230 11.86 -9.88 5.35
C LEU A 230 13.21 -9.21 5.67
N TYR A 231 13.79 -9.60 6.79
CA TYR A 231 15.20 -9.40 7.12
C TYR A 231 15.94 -10.70 6.81
N ARG A 232 16.39 -10.82 5.56
CA ARG A 232 16.91 -12.08 5.02
C ARG A 232 18.14 -12.57 5.78
N GLU A 233 19.10 -11.71 6.06
CA GLU A 233 20.33 -12.09 6.79
C GLU A 233 20.05 -12.54 8.23
N ALA A 234 19.03 -11.98 8.86
CA ALA A 234 18.60 -12.40 10.20
C ALA A 234 17.69 -13.65 10.16
N GLY A 235 17.22 -14.09 8.99
CA GLY A 235 16.15 -15.10 8.90
C GLY A 235 14.92 -14.69 9.71
N LEU A 236 14.49 -13.43 9.57
CA LEU A 236 13.38 -12.87 10.33
C LEU A 236 12.32 -12.31 9.38
N VAL A 237 11.08 -12.74 9.57
CA VAL A 237 9.89 -12.27 8.88
C VAL A 237 9.06 -11.44 9.85
N VAL A 238 8.57 -10.29 9.40
CA VAL A 238 7.61 -9.47 10.13
C VAL A 238 6.35 -9.34 9.28
N GLU A 239 5.21 -9.81 9.78
CA GLU A 239 3.92 -9.79 9.07
C GLU A 239 2.96 -8.82 9.76
N TYR A 240 2.32 -7.95 8.99
CA TYR A 240 1.23 -7.12 9.50
C TYR A 240 -0.09 -7.88 9.36
N GLN A 241 -0.70 -8.20 10.50
CA GLN A 241 -2.00 -8.84 10.54
C GLN A 241 -3.07 -7.78 10.80
N GLY A 242 -3.90 -7.53 9.78
CA GLY A 242 -5.10 -6.69 9.92
C GLY A 242 -6.02 -7.20 11.04
N ALA A 243 -6.95 -6.36 11.50
CA ALA A 243 -7.85 -6.72 12.60
C ALA A 243 -8.54 -8.06 12.33
N TYR A 244 -8.17 -9.09 13.11
CA TYR A 244 -8.79 -10.40 13.04
C TYR A 244 -10.27 -10.27 13.42
N HIS A 245 -11.16 -10.51 12.46
CA HIS A 245 -12.47 -11.01 12.81
C HIS A 245 -12.26 -12.47 13.21
N PHE A 246 -12.24 -12.75 14.52
CA PHE A 246 -12.07 -14.06 15.19
C PHE A 246 -13.11 -15.15 14.78
N ARG A 247 -13.69 -15.09 13.59
CA ARG A 247 -14.83 -15.92 13.17
C ARG A 247 -14.48 -17.02 12.17
N ASP A 248 -13.24 -17.10 11.68
CA ASP A 248 -12.85 -18.14 10.72
C ASP A 248 -11.68 -19.00 11.25
N ILE A 249 -12.04 -20.14 11.85
CA ILE A 249 -11.10 -21.16 12.32
C ILE A 249 -10.22 -21.68 11.17
N ARG A 250 -10.73 -21.74 9.94
CA ARG A 250 -9.97 -22.22 8.78
C ARG A 250 -8.85 -21.23 8.43
N GLN A 251 -9.12 -19.92 8.53
CA GLN A 251 -8.09 -18.91 8.31
C GLN A 251 -6.98 -19.00 9.35
N ALA A 252 -7.35 -19.10 10.63
CA ALA A 252 -6.38 -19.26 11.72
C ALA A 252 -5.51 -20.53 11.56
N GLN A 253 -6.12 -21.64 11.14
CA GLN A 253 -5.39 -22.88 10.85
C GLN A 253 -4.40 -22.73 9.69
N ARG A 254 -4.77 -22.00 8.63
CA ARG A 254 -3.87 -21.73 7.50
C ARG A 254 -2.71 -20.83 7.90
N ASP A 255 -2.98 -19.75 8.62
CA ASP A 255 -1.96 -18.80 9.09
C ASP A 255 -0.95 -19.50 9.99
N GLU A 256 -1.42 -20.32 10.93
CA GLU A 256 -0.58 -21.11 11.83
C GLU A 256 0.22 -22.20 11.07
N HIS A 257 -0.39 -22.87 10.10
CA HIS A 257 0.32 -23.83 9.24
C HIS A 257 1.45 -23.15 8.47
N ARG A 258 1.17 -21.98 7.88
CA ARG A 258 2.14 -21.16 7.16
C ARG A 258 3.28 -20.70 8.07
N ARG A 259 2.98 -20.25 9.29
CA ARG A 259 3.99 -19.88 10.29
C ARG A 259 4.93 -21.04 10.60
N ARG A 260 4.39 -22.23 10.89
CA ARG A 260 5.21 -23.44 11.18
C ARG A 260 6.12 -23.82 10.03
N ILE A 261 5.66 -23.62 8.80
CA ILE A 261 6.47 -23.90 7.62
C ILE A 261 7.66 -22.95 7.53
N LEU A 262 7.46 -21.64 7.74
CA LEU A 262 8.53 -20.65 7.78
C LEU A 262 9.53 -20.96 8.91
N GLU A 263 9.04 -21.33 10.09
CA GLU A 263 9.87 -21.72 11.24
C GLU A 263 10.72 -22.96 10.97
N LYS A 264 10.15 -23.99 10.34
CA LYS A 264 10.91 -25.17 9.89
C LYS A 264 11.98 -24.82 8.85
N ALA A 265 11.75 -23.79 8.04
CA ALA A 265 12.75 -23.28 7.10
C ALA A 265 13.80 -22.35 7.74
N GLY A 266 13.77 -22.20 9.08
CA GLY A 266 14.74 -21.42 9.84
C GLY A 266 14.37 -19.95 10.03
N PHE A 267 13.17 -19.52 9.62
CA PHE A 267 12.71 -18.15 9.79
C PHE A 267 11.97 -17.96 11.12
N GLN A 268 12.32 -16.94 11.89
CA GLN A 268 11.46 -16.45 12.96
C GLN A 268 10.36 -15.57 12.34
N VAL A 269 9.12 -15.70 12.80
CA VAL A 269 8.00 -14.86 12.35
C VAL A 269 7.50 -14.00 13.51
N ILE A 270 7.47 -12.69 13.31
CA ILE A 270 6.85 -11.73 14.23
C ILE A 270 5.57 -11.22 13.56
N ALA A 271 4.41 -11.59 14.12
CA ALA A 271 3.14 -11.00 13.73
C ALA A 271 2.92 -9.68 14.47
N VAL A 272 2.51 -8.65 13.74
CA VAL A 272 2.18 -7.32 14.26
C VAL A 272 0.72 -7.04 13.95
N VAL A 273 -0.11 -6.89 14.98
CA VAL A 273 -1.53 -6.54 14.81
C VAL A 273 -1.75 -5.03 14.89
N SER A 274 -2.91 -4.56 14.44
CA SER A 274 -3.26 -3.14 14.48
C SER A 274 -3.17 -2.49 15.88
N GLN A 275 -3.36 -3.28 16.95
CA GLN A 275 -3.24 -2.79 18.33
C GLN A 275 -1.79 -2.51 18.73
N ASP A 276 -0.84 -3.28 18.20
CA ASP A 276 0.59 -3.15 18.50
C ASP A 276 1.15 -1.83 17.97
N LEU A 277 0.53 -1.26 16.93
CA LEU A 277 0.91 0.05 16.41
C LEU A 277 0.68 1.19 17.41
N ARG A 278 -0.10 0.98 18.48
CA ARG A 278 -0.24 1.93 19.58
C ARG A 278 0.95 1.89 20.54
N ALA A 279 1.73 0.81 20.54
CA ALA A 279 2.93 0.60 21.33
C ALA A 279 4.11 0.29 20.38
N ILE A 280 4.23 1.09 19.32
CA ILE A 280 5.10 0.79 18.19
C ILE A 280 6.58 0.72 18.58
N GLU A 281 6.99 1.45 19.62
CA GLU A 281 8.34 1.38 20.18
C GLU A 281 8.68 -0.02 20.69
N GLY A 282 7.71 -0.71 21.29
CA GLY A 282 7.87 -2.10 21.75
C GLY A 282 8.04 -3.08 20.58
N VAL A 283 7.30 -2.86 19.48
CA VAL A 283 7.46 -3.64 18.25
C VAL A 283 8.85 -3.44 17.65
N VAL A 284 9.29 -2.18 17.53
CA VAL A 284 10.62 -1.84 17.01
C VAL A 284 11.72 -2.49 17.86
N ALA A 285 11.62 -2.40 19.19
CA ALA A 285 12.57 -3.02 20.11
C ALA A 285 12.59 -4.55 19.97
N HIS A 286 11.44 -5.20 19.84
CA HIS A 286 11.34 -6.65 19.66
C HIS A 286 11.96 -7.11 18.33
N VAL A 287 11.71 -6.37 17.24
CA VAL A 287 12.33 -6.65 15.95
C VAL A 287 13.85 -6.44 16.01
N ALA A 288 14.32 -5.34 16.62
CA ALA A 288 15.76 -5.08 16.79
C ALA A 288 16.44 -6.20 17.59
N GLN A 289 15.87 -6.59 18.72
CA GLN A 289 16.38 -7.68 19.55
C GLN A 289 16.44 -9.01 18.78
N SER A 290 15.42 -9.29 17.95
CA SER A 290 15.38 -10.50 17.13
C SER A 290 16.44 -10.47 16.03
N ILE A 291 16.71 -9.31 15.42
CA ILE A 291 17.82 -9.14 14.47
C ILE A 291 19.16 -9.39 15.18
N ASP A 292 19.40 -8.78 16.34
CA ASP A 292 20.67 -8.89 17.06
C ASP A 292 20.95 -10.31 17.58
N GLN A 293 19.95 -10.99 18.10
CA GLN A 293 20.07 -12.39 18.53
C GLN A 293 20.42 -13.33 17.38
N ARG A 294 20.05 -12.92 16.16
CA ARG A 294 20.24 -13.68 14.93
C ARG A 294 21.32 -13.08 14.04
N ALA A 295 22.06 -12.08 14.53
CA ALA A 295 23.22 -11.54 13.84
C ALA A 295 24.30 -12.63 13.76
N GLY A 296 24.55 -13.13 12.56
CA GLY A 296 25.42 -14.28 12.30
C GLY A 296 24.71 -15.60 12.00
N TYR A 297 23.37 -15.60 11.97
CA TYR A 297 22.59 -16.68 11.34
C TYR A 297 22.95 -16.74 9.85
N ARG A 298 23.38 -17.89 9.34
CA ARG A 298 23.55 -18.07 7.90
C ARG A 298 22.39 -18.86 7.35
N LEU A 299 21.66 -18.23 6.44
CA LEU A 299 20.80 -18.94 5.51
C LEU A 299 21.67 -19.45 4.36
N HIS A 300 21.87 -20.76 4.29
CA HIS A 300 22.48 -21.44 3.16
C HIS A 300 21.50 -21.47 1.99
N GLY A 301 21.64 -20.50 1.10
CA GLY A 301 20.88 -20.40 -0.14
C GLY A 301 21.49 -21.25 -1.26
N VAL A 302 20.80 -22.29 -1.76
CA VAL A 302 21.15 -22.94 -3.02
C VAL A 302 20.39 -22.25 -4.15
N LEU A 303 21.15 -21.70 -5.11
CA LEU A 303 20.60 -21.06 -6.31
C LEU A 303 20.22 -22.13 -7.35
N TYR A 304 18.94 -22.27 -7.66
CA TYR A 304 18.46 -23.08 -8.78
C TYR A 304 18.13 -22.16 -9.96
N ARG A 305 18.70 -22.44 -11.12
CA ARG A 305 18.29 -21.81 -12.38
C ARG A 305 17.39 -22.77 -13.13
N LEU A 306 16.10 -22.48 -13.17
CA LEU A 306 15.12 -23.26 -13.94
C LEU A 306 14.80 -22.52 -15.24
N LYS A 307 14.86 -23.25 -16.37
CA LYS A 307 14.33 -22.79 -17.65
C LYS A 307 13.01 -23.50 -17.91
N HIS A 308 11.94 -22.74 -18.12
CA HIS A 308 10.65 -23.27 -18.57
C HIS A 308 10.06 -22.33 -19.63
N GLU A 309 9.67 -22.88 -20.78
CA GLU A 309 9.07 -22.16 -21.92
C GLU A 309 9.80 -20.88 -22.39
N GLY A 310 11.13 -20.84 -22.25
CA GLY A 310 11.95 -19.70 -22.68
C GLY A 310 12.18 -18.64 -21.60
N GLU A 311 11.52 -18.73 -20.45
CA GLU A 311 11.79 -17.89 -19.28
C GLU A 311 12.81 -18.54 -18.33
N CYS A 312 13.68 -17.73 -17.75
CA CYS A 312 14.72 -18.18 -16.83
C CYS A 312 14.36 -17.71 -15.41
N LEU A 313 13.96 -18.65 -14.56
CA LEU A 313 13.70 -18.40 -13.14
C LEU A 313 15.00 -18.68 -12.37
N VAL A 314 15.45 -17.69 -11.61
CA VAL A 314 16.53 -17.84 -10.62
C VAL A 314 15.87 -17.97 -9.25
N LEU A 315 16.09 -19.09 -8.59
CA LEU A 315 15.46 -19.46 -7.32
C LEU A 315 16.55 -19.61 -6.27
N THR A 316 16.27 -19.22 -5.03
CA THR A 316 17.19 -19.47 -3.91
C THR A 316 16.45 -20.24 -2.82
N VAL A 317 16.90 -21.46 -2.50
CA VAL A 317 16.35 -22.30 -1.41
C VAL A 317 17.24 -22.15 -0.20
N PHE A 318 16.69 -21.75 0.95
CA PHE A 318 17.47 -21.47 2.15
C PHE A 318 17.34 -22.59 3.19
N THR A 319 18.46 -23.00 3.79
CA THR A 319 18.51 -23.79 5.03
C THR A 319 19.26 -22.99 6.10
N GLY A 320 18.74 -22.93 7.33
CA GLY A 320 19.33 -22.09 8.38
C GLY A 320 20.24 -22.85 9.33
N GLU A 321 21.43 -22.33 9.63
CA GLU A 321 22.32 -22.83 10.69
C GLU A 321 22.74 -21.68 11.62
N GLN A 322 22.62 -21.88 12.94
CA GLN A 322 23.12 -20.92 13.93
C GLN A 322 24.63 -21.08 14.07
N ARG A 323 25.40 -20.00 13.88
CA ARG A 323 26.77 -19.98 14.40
C ARG A 323 26.71 -19.97 15.92
N SER A 324 27.47 -20.88 16.55
CA SER A 324 27.85 -20.70 17.95
C SER A 324 28.57 -19.36 18.08
N LYS A 325 28.09 -18.48 18.98
CA LYS A 325 28.84 -17.27 19.35
C LYS A 325 30.25 -17.71 19.78
N PRO A 326 31.32 -17.02 19.36
CA PRO A 326 32.63 -17.25 19.97
C PRO A 326 32.47 -16.99 21.46
N ASN A 327 32.60 -18.06 22.24
CA ASN A 327 32.40 -18.06 23.68
C ASN A 327 33.54 -17.23 24.29
N THR A 328 33.34 -15.94 24.55
CA THR A 328 34.37 -15.07 25.14
C THR A 328 34.64 -15.35 26.62
N HIS A 329 34.05 -16.40 27.19
CA HIS A 329 34.41 -16.92 28.51
C HIS A 329 34.57 -18.44 28.51
N ARG A 330 35.69 -18.94 27.95
CA ARG A 330 36.33 -20.18 28.42
C ARG A 330 37.75 -20.32 27.86
N GLN A 331 38.67 -19.51 28.37
CA GLN A 331 40.06 -19.96 28.49
C GLN A 331 40.25 -20.52 29.89
N ARG A 332 40.33 -21.86 29.96
CA ARG A 332 41.11 -22.71 30.87
C ARG A 332 40.30 -23.96 31.24
N LYS A 333 40.95 -25.11 31.03
CA LYS A 333 40.57 -26.49 31.42
C LYS A 333 39.50 -27.14 30.54
N ASP A 334 39.69 -28.29 29.90
CA ASP A 334 40.72 -29.32 29.97
C ASP A 334 40.82 -30.03 28.60
N GLN A 335 42.02 -30.53 28.30
CA GLN A 335 42.22 -31.65 27.38
C GLN A 335 41.76 -32.93 28.09
N CYS A 336 40.87 -33.71 27.48
CA CYS A 336 40.99 -35.16 27.29
C CYS A 336 39.68 -35.78 26.76
N GLU A 337 39.85 -36.64 25.76
CA GLU A 337 39.09 -37.87 25.46
C GLU A 337 37.67 -37.81 24.84
N ALA A 338 37.67 -38.08 23.52
CA ALA A 338 36.97 -39.16 22.81
C ALA A 338 35.44 -39.38 22.96
N SER A 339 34.75 -39.34 21.80
CA SER A 339 34.04 -40.49 21.19
C SER A 339 32.64 -40.21 20.62
N SER A 340 32.54 -40.51 19.31
CA SER A 340 31.44 -41.13 18.54
C SER A 340 30.13 -40.38 18.22
N ALA A 341 29.95 -40.19 16.91
CA ALA A 341 28.86 -40.69 16.06
C ALA A 341 27.40 -40.24 16.31
N ALA A 342 26.88 -39.43 15.39
CA ALA A 342 25.62 -39.69 14.68
C ALA A 342 25.51 -38.79 13.43
N ALA A 343 26.08 -39.24 12.31
CA ALA A 343 25.74 -38.71 10.99
C ALA A 343 24.43 -39.36 10.55
N ALA A 344 23.31 -38.63 10.65
CA ALA A 344 22.04 -39.04 10.06
C ALA A 344 22.03 -38.66 8.57
N ALA A 345 21.89 -39.67 7.72
CA ALA A 345 22.00 -39.62 6.27
C ALA A 345 20.96 -38.69 5.61
N ALA A 346 21.43 -37.84 4.69
CA ALA A 346 20.57 -37.17 3.72
C ALA A 346 20.07 -38.18 2.67
N PRO A 347 18.79 -38.14 2.25
CA PRO A 347 18.30 -39.00 1.17
C PRO A 347 18.92 -38.59 -0.17
N THR A 348 19.40 -39.58 -0.92
CA THR A 348 20.03 -39.40 -2.23
C THR A 348 19.01 -38.95 -3.28
N ILE A 349 19.33 -37.86 -3.96
CA ILE A 349 18.52 -37.04 -4.88
C ILE A 349 17.87 -37.75 -6.12
N PRO A 350 18.27 -38.94 -6.62
CA PRO A 350 17.64 -39.50 -7.83
C PRO A 350 16.21 -40.04 -7.67
N ALA A 351 15.73 -40.29 -6.44
CA ALA A 351 14.42 -40.95 -6.24
C ALA A 351 13.22 -40.00 -6.40
N VAL A 352 13.39 -38.70 -6.19
CA VAL A 352 12.29 -37.70 -6.21
C VAL A 352 11.93 -37.24 -7.62
N LEU A 353 12.86 -37.33 -8.58
CA LEU A 353 12.63 -36.90 -9.96
C LEU A 353 11.68 -37.83 -10.76
N LYS A 354 11.42 -39.06 -10.28
CA LYS A 354 10.50 -39.99 -10.95
C LYS A 354 9.02 -39.75 -10.58
N SER A 355 8.71 -39.06 -9.47
CA SER A 355 7.31 -38.85 -9.06
C SER A 355 6.65 -37.61 -9.68
N PHE A 356 7.42 -36.74 -10.34
CA PHE A 356 6.92 -35.48 -10.91
C PHE A 356 6.31 -35.57 -12.30
N ALA A 357 6.45 -36.70 -13.02
CA ALA A 357 5.90 -36.84 -14.37
C ALA A 357 4.37 -37.02 -14.42
N GLY A 358 3.70 -37.23 -13.28
CA GLY A 358 2.30 -37.65 -13.24
C GLY A 358 1.25 -36.59 -12.90
N THR A 359 1.62 -35.41 -12.39
CA THR A 359 0.64 -34.56 -11.67
C THR A 359 0.78 -33.07 -11.95
N ILE A 360 0.93 -32.68 -13.22
CA ILE A 360 0.66 -31.29 -13.63
C ILE A 360 -0.63 -31.29 -14.46
N GLY A 361 -1.76 -31.22 -13.75
CA GLY A 361 -3.04 -30.83 -14.33
C GLY A 361 -2.99 -29.34 -14.63
N VAL A 362 -2.69 -28.99 -15.88
CA VAL A 362 -2.69 -27.61 -16.38
C VAL A 362 -4.12 -27.08 -16.38
N LEU A 363 -4.41 -26.09 -15.52
CA LEU A 363 -5.54 -25.19 -15.74
C LEU A 363 -5.21 -24.32 -16.95
N ARG A 364 -5.75 -24.70 -18.11
CA ARG A 364 -5.75 -23.89 -19.34
C ARG A 364 -6.67 -22.70 -19.15
N GLU A 365 -6.12 -21.49 -19.07
CA GLU A 365 -6.85 -20.28 -19.45
C GLU A 365 -6.74 -20.08 -20.96
N SER A 366 -7.88 -20.20 -21.64
CA SER A 366 -8.05 -19.89 -23.05
C SER A 366 -7.94 -18.39 -23.30
N SER A 367 -6.81 -17.93 -23.85
CA SER A 367 -6.73 -16.63 -24.52
C SER A 367 -6.91 -16.84 -26.02
N GLY A 368 -8.16 -16.79 -26.46
CA GLY A 368 -8.50 -16.67 -27.86
C GLY A 368 -8.28 -15.24 -28.35
N ARG A 369 -7.16 -14.99 -29.04
CA ARG A 369 -7.07 -14.03 -30.13
C ARG A 369 -6.31 -14.68 -31.27
N ASN A 370 -7.03 -14.99 -32.35
CA ASN A 370 -6.42 -15.22 -33.65
C ASN A 370 -6.59 -13.98 -34.52
N ILE A 371 -5.53 -13.78 -35.30
CA ILE A 371 -5.23 -12.70 -36.22
C ILE A 371 -5.95 -12.96 -37.55
N SER A 372 -6.58 -11.91 -38.09
CA SER A 372 -6.58 -11.53 -39.52
C SER A 372 -7.34 -10.22 -39.67
#